data_AF-A0ABC8SCL0-F1
#
_entry.id   AF-A0ABC8SCL0-F1
#
_cell.length_a   1.000
_cell.length_b   1.000
_cell.length_c   1.000
_cell.angle_alpha   90.00
_cell.angle_beta   90.00
_cell.angle_gamma   90.00
#
_symmetry.space_group_name_H-M   'P 1'
#
loop_
_entity.id
_entity.type
_entity.pdbx_description
1 polymer ?
#
loop_
_entity_poly.entity_id
_entity_poly.type
_entity_poly.pdbx_seq_one_letter_code
_entity_poly.pdbx_strand_id
1 'polypeptide(L)'
;NPTDDPLILWIAGGPGCTALRAAFYENGPLMFNYANSSGNIPILELNPYSWTKVANIIFIDQPAGCGFSYAKTWKAYESNDTISAALNYDFLRKWLLDHPKFLKNPLYICGISYIGMVIPIIVQDIYDGNEAGNEPPMNIKGYMLTNPLTDKHGDVNSRVRYAHHMSLLSDELYESTKANCHGEYIEVDPNNGLCASDLQLVDK
;
A
#
# COMPACT_ATOMS: atom_id res chain seq x y z
N ASN A 1 21.94 4.01 -13.23
CA ASN A 1 23.20 4.28 -12.51
C ASN A 1 22.82 4.56 -11.07
N PRO A 2 23.06 3.65 -10.10
CA PRO A 2 22.50 3.77 -8.74
C PRO A 2 22.77 5.12 -8.05
N THR A 3 23.87 5.79 -8.39
CA THR A 3 24.19 7.12 -7.86
C THR A 3 23.23 8.22 -8.33
N ASP A 4 22.70 8.12 -9.55
CA ASP A 4 21.81 9.11 -10.16
C ASP A 4 20.33 8.68 -10.15
N ASP A 5 20.09 7.36 -10.09
CA ASP A 5 18.74 6.78 -10.12
C ASP A 5 17.93 7.20 -8.87
N PRO A 6 16.62 7.44 -8.99
CA PRO A 6 15.77 7.81 -7.84
C PRO A 6 15.81 6.76 -6.73
N LEU A 7 15.60 7.21 -5.49
CA LEU A 7 15.35 6.36 -4.34
C LEU A 7 13.83 6.24 -4.13
N ILE A 8 13.34 5.01 -4.03
CA ILE A 8 11.94 4.70 -3.76
C ILE A 8 11.85 3.98 -2.43
N LEU A 9 11.03 4.48 -1.52
CA LEU A 9 10.51 3.67 -0.42
C LEU A 9 9.21 3.01 -0.89
N TRP A 10 9.21 1.67 -1.00
CA TRP A 10 8.04 0.90 -1.39
C TRP A 10 7.37 0.27 -0.18
N ILE A 11 6.10 0.61 0.04
CA ILE A 11 5.31 0.17 1.18
C ILE A 11 4.13 -0.68 0.69
N ALA A 12 4.05 -1.92 1.18
CA ALA A 12 2.92 -2.79 0.93
C ALA A 12 1.68 -2.38 1.76
N GLY A 13 0.50 -2.72 1.27
CA GLY A 13 -0.78 -2.46 1.94
C GLY A 13 -1.16 -3.53 2.95
N GLY A 14 -2.41 -4.01 2.85
CA GLY A 14 -3.02 -4.94 3.80
C GLY A 14 -4.13 -4.26 4.59
N PRO A 15 -3.88 -3.72 5.81
CA PRO A 15 -2.58 -3.49 6.47
C PRO A 15 -1.79 -4.76 6.84
N GLY A 16 -0.47 -4.64 6.99
CA GLY A 16 0.40 -5.71 7.50
C GLY A 16 0.82 -6.77 6.48
N CYS A 17 0.65 -6.51 5.18
CA CYS A 17 1.23 -7.35 4.14
C CYS A 17 2.73 -7.06 3.98
N THR A 18 3.54 -8.09 3.80
CA THR A 18 4.99 -7.95 3.62
C THR A 18 5.34 -7.30 2.27
N ALA A 19 6.34 -6.42 2.27
CA ALA A 19 6.90 -5.84 1.05
C ALA A 19 7.75 -6.86 0.25
N LEU A 20 8.06 -8.02 0.82
CA LEU A 20 8.66 -9.12 0.05
C LEU A 20 7.73 -9.64 -1.05
N ARG A 21 6.42 -9.48 -0.89
CA ARG A 21 5.47 -9.72 -2.00
C ARG A 21 5.85 -8.87 -3.21
N ALA A 22 6.07 -7.58 -3.01
CA ALA A 22 6.46 -6.69 -4.10
C ALA A 22 7.83 -7.05 -4.68
N ALA A 23 8.78 -7.39 -3.80
CA ALA A 23 10.14 -7.76 -4.18
C ALA A 23 10.21 -9.03 -5.06
N PHE A 24 9.30 -10.00 -4.88
CA PHE A 24 9.33 -11.28 -5.60
C PHE A 24 8.22 -11.48 -6.63
N TYR A 25 7.10 -10.76 -6.53
CA TYR A 25 5.91 -10.99 -7.35
C TYR A 25 5.47 -9.78 -8.16
N GLU A 26 6.03 -8.60 -7.91
CA GLU A 26 5.58 -7.36 -8.55
C GLU A 26 6.73 -6.68 -9.28
N ASN A 27 7.47 -5.80 -8.61
CA ASN A 27 8.40 -4.85 -9.24
C ASN A 27 9.87 -5.05 -8.82
N GLY A 28 10.16 -6.06 -8.00
CA GLY A 28 11.53 -6.37 -7.60
C GLY A 28 12.35 -7.11 -8.66
N PRO A 29 13.67 -7.30 -8.40
CA PRO A 29 14.64 -7.82 -9.37
C PRO A 29 14.57 -9.32 -9.61
N LEU A 30 13.93 -10.06 -8.70
CA LEU A 30 13.90 -11.52 -8.70
C LEU A 30 12.45 -11.99 -8.68
N MET A 31 12.19 -13.13 -9.28
CA MET A 31 10.90 -13.81 -9.21
C MET A 31 11.11 -15.31 -9.01
N PHE A 32 10.07 -15.98 -8.51
CA PHE A 32 10.10 -17.43 -8.32
C PHE A 32 9.94 -18.16 -9.65
N ASN A 33 10.91 -19.00 -10.01
CA ASN A 33 10.79 -19.93 -11.13
C ASN A 33 10.04 -21.19 -10.66
N TYR A 34 8.70 -21.12 -10.66
CA TYR A 34 7.85 -22.23 -10.23
C TYR A 34 8.02 -23.50 -11.06
N ALA A 35 8.25 -23.35 -12.37
CA ALA A 35 8.36 -24.48 -13.29
C ALA A 35 9.58 -25.36 -13.00
N ASN A 36 10.69 -24.75 -12.58
CA ASN A 36 11.94 -25.46 -12.31
C ASN A 36 12.20 -25.65 -10.81
N SER A 37 11.40 -25.05 -9.93
CA SER A 37 11.52 -25.26 -8.49
C SER A 37 11.08 -26.68 -8.11
N SER A 38 11.98 -27.42 -7.46
CA SER A 38 11.69 -28.76 -6.93
C SER A 38 11.92 -28.81 -5.42
N GLY A 39 10.97 -29.34 -4.67
CA GLY A 39 11.07 -29.44 -3.21
C GLY A 39 10.87 -28.09 -2.50
N ASN A 40 11.56 -27.89 -1.37
CA ASN A 40 11.31 -26.77 -0.46
C ASN A 40 12.21 -25.54 -0.71
N ILE A 41 13.17 -25.63 -1.63
CA ILE A 41 14.07 -24.51 -1.95
C ILE A 41 13.66 -23.96 -3.31
N PRO A 42 13.10 -22.73 -3.36
CA PRO A 42 12.67 -22.16 -4.62
C PRO A 42 13.88 -21.73 -5.45
N ILE A 43 13.76 -21.89 -6.77
CA ILE A 43 14.70 -21.30 -7.74
C ILE A 43 14.23 -19.88 -8.03
N LEU A 44 15.16 -18.93 -8.02
CA LEU A 44 14.92 -17.54 -8.39
C LEU A 44 15.44 -17.27 -9.80
N GLU A 45 14.72 -16.46 -10.54
CA GLU A 45 15.14 -15.93 -11.84
C GLU A 45 15.01 -14.40 -11.88
N LEU A 46 15.69 -13.76 -12.84
CA LEU A 46 15.65 -12.32 -12.98
C LEU A 46 14.31 -11.86 -13.54
N ASN A 47 13.70 -10.87 -12.91
CA ASN A 47 12.52 -10.20 -13.45
C ASN A 47 12.94 -9.24 -14.59
N PRO A 48 12.57 -9.50 -15.86
CA PRO A 48 12.93 -8.63 -16.98
C PRO A 48 12.26 -7.25 -16.92
N TYR A 49 11.23 -7.07 -16.09
CA TYR A 49 10.49 -5.82 -15.92
C TYR A 49 10.73 -5.15 -14.57
N SER A 50 11.79 -5.56 -13.86
CA SER A 50 12.14 -4.98 -12.55
C SER A 50 12.30 -3.47 -12.62
N TRP A 51 11.69 -2.78 -11.67
CA TRP A 51 11.87 -1.33 -11.49
C TRP A 51 13.29 -0.99 -11.00
N THR A 52 14.00 -1.95 -10.42
CA THR A 52 15.39 -1.75 -9.98
C THR A 52 16.37 -1.53 -11.14
N LYS A 53 15.91 -1.66 -12.40
CA LYS A 53 16.69 -1.28 -13.58
C LYS A 53 16.84 0.24 -13.74
N VAL A 54 15.94 1.01 -13.11
CA VAL A 54 15.87 2.48 -13.24
C VAL A 54 15.71 3.20 -11.90
N ALA A 55 15.73 2.48 -10.78
CA ALA A 55 15.54 3.03 -9.44
C ALA A 55 16.27 2.21 -8.38
N ASN A 56 16.63 2.87 -7.28
CA ASN A 56 16.99 2.21 -6.02
C ASN A 56 15.71 2.03 -5.21
N ILE A 57 15.41 0.82 -4.74
CA ILE A 57 14.14 0.54 -4.03
C ILE A 57 14.42 -0.04 -2.65
N ILE A 58 13.82 0.55 -1.63
CA ILE A 58 13.73 0.02 -0.27
C ILE A 58 12.35 -0.63 -0.13
N PHE A 59 12.32 -1.95 0.04
CA PHE A 59 11.10 -2.69 0.38
C PHE A 59 10.99 -2.77 1.90
N ILE A 60 10.02 -2.08 2.49
CA ILE A 60 9.87 -2.03 3.95
C ILE A 60 8.69 -2.88 4.43
N ASP A 61 8.97 -3.79 5.36
CA ASP A 61 7.93 -4.46 6.14
C ASP A 61 7.47 -3.54 7.28
N GLN A 62 6.19 -3.17 7.27
CA GLN A 62 5.59 -2.32 8.30
C GLN A 62 4.08 -2.61 8.42
N PRO A 63 3.45 -2.39 9.58
CA PRO A 63 4.06 -1.99 10.87
C PRO A 63 4.84 -3.15 11.52
N ALA A 64 5.31 -2.99 12.76
CA ALA A 64 5.89 -4.09 13.52
C ALA A 64 4.90 -5.28 13.61
N GLY A 65 5.39 -6.49 13.35
CA GLY A 65 4.58 -7.71 13.18
C GLY A 65 4.35 -8.10 11.71
N CYS A 66 4.59 -7.18 10.77
CA CYS A 66 4.57 -7.47 9.33
C CYS A 66 5.89 -8.14 8.91
N GLY A 67 5.80 -9.27 8.19
CA GLY A 67 6.95 -9.99 7.63
C GLY A 67 8.04 -10.25 8.68
N PHE A 68 9.22 -9.66 8.51
CA PHE A 68 10.32 -9.78 9.47
C PHE A 68 10.44 -8.61 10.46
N SER A 69 9.62 -7.57 10.35
CA SER A 69 9.60 -6.48 11.31
C SER A 69 8.97 -6.93 12.62
N TYR A 70 9.62 -6.64 13.75
CA TYR A 70 9.16 -7.07 15.07
C TYR A 70 9.38 -5.97 16.12
N ALA A 71 8.61 -6.06 17.21
CA ALA A 71 8.77 -5.20 18.37
C ALA A 71 9.15 -6.02 19.61
N LYS A 72 9.87 -5.39 20.54
CA LYS A 72 10.33 -6.01 21.79
C LYS A 72 9.27 -6.01 22.90
N THR A 73 8.19 -5.24 22.74
CA THR A 73 7.11 -5.13 23.71
C THR A 73 5.76 -5.22 23.00
N TRP A 74 4.75 -5.76 23.67
CA TRP A 74 3.40 -5.89 23.12
C TRP A 74 2.79 -4.55 22.71
N LYS A 75 2.99 -3.51 23.54
CA LYS A 75 2.50 -2.16 23.26
C LYS A 75 3.06 -1.58 21.95
N ALA A 76 4.28 -1.94 21.57
CA ALA A 76 4.90 -1.46 20.34
C ALA A 76 4.42 -2.20 19.07
N TYR A 77 3.56 -3.21 19.21
CA TYR A 77 2.79 -3.76 18.08
C TYR A 77 1.49 -2.99 17.83
N GLU A 78 1.03 -2.16 18.77
CA GLU A 78 -0.13 -1.29 18.54
C GLU A 78 0.21 -0.27 17.45
N SER A 79 -0.67 -0.17 16.45
CA SER A 79 -0.46 0.72 15.31
C SER A 79 -1.77 1.32 14.84
N ASN A 80 -1.67 2.51 14.25
CA ASN A 80 -2.72 3.21 13.52
C ASN A 80 -2.07 4.03 12.40
N ASP A 81 -2.87 4.71 11.58
CA ASP A 81 -2.39 5.43 10.40
C ASP A 81 -1.31 6.48 10.76
N THR A 82 -1.49 7.25 11.84
CA THR A 82 -0.53 8.28 12.30
C THR A 82 0.75 7.67 12.87
N ILE A 83 0.65 6.60 13.66
CA ILE A 83 1.82 5.89 14.20
C ILE A 83 2.62 5.26 13.07
N SER A 84 1.95 4.63 12.10
CA SER A 84 2.59 4.05 10.92
C SER A 84 3.33 5.13 10.13
N ALA A 85 2.70 6.29 9.88
CA ALA A 85 3.33 7.38 9.17
C ALA A 85 4.61 7.88 9.88
N ALA A 86 4.51 8.19 11.18
CA ALA A 86 5.63 8.66 11.98
C ALA A 86 6.80 7.66 12.02
N LEU A 87 6.51 6.35 12.15
CA LEU A 87 7.54 5.31 12.15
C LEU A 87 8.22 5.14 10.79
N ASN A 88 7.48 5.29 9.69
CA ASN A 88 8.06 5.24 8.34
C ASN A 88 8.94 6.46 8.05
N TYR A 89 8.50 7.66 8.47
CA TYR A 89 9.30 8.89 8.42
C TYR A 89 10.61 8.74 9.22
N ASP A 90 10.51 8.25 10.46
CA ASP A 90 11.67 8.01 11.32
C ASP A 90 12.63 6.95 10.76
N PHE A 91 12.07 5.86 10.22
CA PHE A 91 12.86 4.83 9.55
C PHE A 91 13.65 5.43 8.39
N LEU A 92 12.99 6.17 7.51
CA LEU A 92 13.64 6.70 6.31
C LEU A 92 14.73 7.72 6.66
N ARG A 93 14.49 8.58 7.66
CA ARG A 93 15.52 9.50 8.16
C ARG A 93 16.73 8.77 8.70
N LYS A 94 16.53 7.79 9.58
CA LYS A 94 17.63 6.98 10.14
C LYS A 94 18.37 6.20 9.05
N TRP A 95 17.65 5.65 8.09
CA TRP A 95 18.24 4.95 6.96
C TRP A 95 19.11 5.88 6.12
N LEU A 96 18.67 7.11 5.86
CA LEU A 96 19.45 8.10 5.10
C LEU A 96 20.66 8.63 5.87
N LEU A 97 20.61 8.70 7.21
CA LEU A 97 21.78 8.97 8.05
C LEU A 97 22.83 7.85 7.90
N ASP A 98 22.39 6.60 7.89
CA ASP A 98 23.27 5.44 7.73
C ASP A 98 23.74 5.24 6.28
N HIS A 99 23.02 5.79 5.30
CA HIS A 99 23.31 5.68 3.87
C HIS A 99 23.40 7.05 3.18
N PRO A 100 24.34 7.92 3.59
CA PRO A 100 24.39 9.31 3.16
C PRO A 100 24.62 9.48 1.65
N LYS A 101 25.13 8.44 0.97
CA LYS A 101 25.28 8.42 -0.49
C LYS A 101 23.96 8.61 -1.25
N PHE A 102 22.82 8.33 -0.62
CA PHE A 102 21.50 8.48 -1.24
C PHE A 102 20.81 9.83 -0.98
N LEU A 103 21.42 10.72 -0.18
CA LEU A 103 20.80 12.00 0.20
C LEU A 103 20.46 12.90 -0.98
N LYS A 104 21.26 12.82 -2.05
CA LYS A 104 21.05 13.62 -3.26
C LYS A 104 20.08 12.98 -4.24
N ASN A 105 19.78 11.69 -4.09
CA ASN A 105 18.89 10.99 -5.02
C ASN A 105 17.47 11.56 -4.93
N PRO A 106 16.77 11.73 -6.06
CA PRO A 106 15.35 12.05 -6.05
C PRO A 106 14.58 11.00 -5.24
N LEU A 107 13.92 11.41 -4.16
CA LEU A 107 13.15 10.51 -3.30
C LEU A 107 11.69 10.46 -3.72
N TYR A 108 11.12 9.27 -3.79
CA TYR A 108 9.69 9.01 -3.95
C TYR A 108 9.18 8.04 -2.90
N ILE A 109 7.98 8.29 -2.38
CA ILE A 109 7.27 7.36 -1.50
C ILE A 109 6.21 6.64 -2.31
N CYS A 110 6.30 5.32 -2.43
CA CYS A 110 5.41 4.54 -3.29
C CYS A 110 4.75 3.42 -2.49
N GLY A 111 3.55 3.03 -2.90
CA GLY A 111 2.90 1.89 -2.28
C GLY A 111 1.59 1.47 -2.93
N ILE A 112 0.96 0.47 -2.34
CA ILE A 112 -0.22 -0.20 -2.88
C ILE A 112 -1.33 -0.39 -1.85
N SER A 113 -2.59 -0.35 -2.28
CA SER A 113 -3.76 -0.70 -1.46
C SER A 113 -3.94 0.24 -0.26
N TYR A 114 -4.12 -0.29 0.96
CA TYR A 114 -4.47 0.50 2.16
C TYR A 114 -3.48 1.65 2.46
N ILE A 115 -2.23 1.53 2.04
CA ILE A 115 -1.23 2.57 2.27
C ILE A 115 -1.51 3.87 1.50
N GLY A 116 -2.51 3.89 0.61
CA GLY A 116 -3.06 5.12 0.05
C GLY A 116 -3.56 6.11 1.11
N MET A 117 -3.99 5.63 2.28
CA MET A 117 -4.36 6.48 3.41
C MET A 117 -3.14 7.04 4.17
N VAL A 118 -2.02 6.33 4.18
CA VAL A 118 -0.87 6.59 5.07
C VAL A 118 0.26 7.34 4.35
N ILE A 119 0.54 7.02 3.08
CA ILE A 119 1.59 7.70 2.30
C ILE A 119 1.41 9.22 2.26
N PRO A 120 0.21 9.79 2.06
CA PRO A 120 0.02 11.23 2.12
C PRO A 120 0.47 11.85 3.45
N ILE A 121 0.23 11.14 4.56
CA ILE A 121 0.67 11.56 5.90
C ILE A 121 2.20 11.50 6.00
N ILE A 122 2.84 10.43 5.52
CA ILE A 122 4.31 10.31 5.48
C ILE A 122 4.93 11.46 4.67
N VAL A 123 4.35 11.77 3.51
CA VAL A 123 4.84 12.86 2.66
C VAL A 123 4.69 14.20 3.37
N GLN A 124 3.59 14.45 4.07
CA GLN A 124 3.42 15.64 4.90
C GLN A 124 4.49 15.70 6.00
N ASP A 125 4.72 14.62 6.74
CA ASP A 125 5.77 14.55 7.78
C ASP A 125 7.16 14.85 7.22
N ILE A 126 7.46 14.40 5.99
CA ILE A 126 8.72 14.70 5.29
C ILE A 126 8.83 16.20 4.98
N TYR A 127 7.78 16.82 4.45
CA TYR A 127 7.76 18.26 4.14
C TYR A 127 7.90 19.09 5.42
N ASP A 128 7.08 18.83 6.43
CA ASP A 128 7.10 19.52 7.71
C ASP A 128 8.46 19.35 8.40
N GLY A 129 9.03 18.15 8.32
CA GLY A 129 10.36 17.86 8.84
C GLY A 129 11.47 18.65 8.14
N ASN A 130 11.40 18.76 6.81
CA ASN A 130 12.33 19.58 6.04
C ASN A 130 12.19 21.08 6.39
N GLU A 131 10.97 21.59 6.52
CA GLU A 131 10.70 23.00 6.89
C GLU A 131 11.18 23.32 8.30
N ALA A 132 11.02 22.38 9.24
CA ALA A 132 11.53 22.49 10.61
C ALA A 132 13.05 22.38 10.72
N GLY A 133 13.77 22.06 9.63
CA GLY A 133 15.22 21.88 9.63
C GLY A 133 15.68 20.56 10.24
N ASN A 134 14.84 19.51 10.21
CA ASN A 134 15.23 18.18 10.67
C ASN A 134 16.27 17.57 9.72
N GLU A 135 17.41 17.14 10.28
CA GLU A 135 18.47 16.49 9.52
C GLU A 135 18.26 14.97 9.42
N PRO A 136 18.55 14.32 8.28
CA PRO A 136 19.01 14.93 7.04
C PRO A 136 17.81 15.44 6.21
N PRO A 137 17.98 16.53 5.43
CA PRO A 137 16.95 16.96 4.51
C PRO A 137 16.69 15.87 3.47
N MET A 138 15.41 15.57 3.26
CA MET A 138 14.98 14.55 2.31
C MET A 138 14.63 15.19 0.97
N ASN A 139 15.30 14.78 -0.10
CA ASN A 139 15.09 15.28 -1.47
C ASN A 139 13.81 14.72 -2.13
N ILE A 140 12.66 14.87 -1.44
CA ILE A 140 11.35 14.39 -1.89
C ILE A 140 10.93 15.09 -3.20
N LYS A 141 10.46 14.30 -4.17
CA LYS A 141 9.93 14.78 -5.46
C LYS A 141 8.47 14.42 -5.69
N GLY A 142 7.95 13.44 -4.97
CA GLY A 142 6.55 13.08 -5.02
C GLY A 142 6.29 11.71 -4.42
N TYR A 143 5.09 11.21 -4.68
CA TYR A 143 4.65 9.90 -4.24
C TYR A 143 3.78 9.24 -5.31
N MET A 144 3.67 7.91 -5.25
CA MET A 144 2.86 7.12 -6.18
C MET A 144 1.99 6.14 -5.40
N LEU A 145 0.70 6.12 -5.72
CA LEU A 145 -0.27 5.24 -5.11
C LEU A 145 -0.79 4.25 -6.15
N THR A 146 -0.64 2.95 -5.89
CA THR A 146 -1.08 1.87 -6.79
C THR A 146 -2.35 1.25 -6.24
N ASN A 147 -3.45 1.27 -7.01
CA ASN A 147 -4.78 0.80 -6.57
C ASN A 147 -5.11 1.18 -5.10
N PRO A 148 -4.99 2.47 -4.72
CA PRO A 148 -5.07 2.86 -3.32
C PRO A 148 -6.49 2.80 -2.76
N LEU A 149 -6.57 2.67 -1.44
CA LEU A 149 -7.68 3.26 -0.67
C LEU A 149 -7.36 4.73 -0.43
N THR A 150 -8.26 5.62 -0.83
CA THR A 150 -8.17 7.09 -0.71
C THR A 150 -9.34 7.70 0.03
N ASP A 151 -10.51 7.10 -0.08
CA ASP A 151 -11.71 7.47 0.67
C ASP A 151 -12.40 6.21 1.19
N LYS A 152 -12.48 6.06 2.51
CA LYS A 152 -12.99 4.83 3.16
C LYS A 152 -14.44 4.54 2.77
N HIS A 153 -15.22 5.59 2.54
CA HIS A 153 -16.62 5.48 2.17
C HIS A 153 -16.78 5.31 0.65
N GLY A 154 -16.38 6.31 -0.13
CA GLY A 154 -16.58 6.39 -1.56
C GLY A 154 -15.92 5.26 -2.35
N ASP A 155 -14.69 4.87 -2.02
CA ASP A 155 -14.01 3.79 -2.73
C ASP A 155 -14.74 2.46 -2.55
N VAL A 156 -15.25 2.19 -1.34
CA VAL A 156 -15.96 0.93 -1.05
C VAL A 156 -17.38 0.99 -1.57
N ASN A 157 -18.07 2.12 -1.41
CA ASN A 157 -19.43 2.33 -1.91
C ASN A 157 -19.49 2.21 -3.45
N SER A 158 -18.45 2.66 -4.16
CA SER A 158 -18.39 2.55 -5.62
C SER A 158 -18.33 1.10 -6.15
N ARG A 159 -17.99 0.12 -5.31
CA ARG A 159 -17.77 -1.28 -5.72
C ARG A 159 -19.02 -1.95 -6.29
N VAL A 160 -20.21 -1.65 -5.76
CA VAL A 160 -21.47 -2.21 -6.28
C VAL A 160 -21.69 -1.78 -7.73
N ARG A 161 -21.47 -0.49 -8.01
CA ARG A 161 -21.55 0.04 -9.38
C ARG A 161 -20.45 -0.54 -10.28
N TYR A 162 -19.23 -0.67 -9.77
CA TYR A 162 -18.13 -1.29 -10.53
C TYR A 162 -18.46 -2.74 -10.88
N ALA A 163 -18.96 -3.53 -9.93
CA ALA A 163 -19.33 -4.93 -10.14
C ALA A 163 -20.41 -5.07 -11.21
N HIS A 164 -21.43 -4.22 -11.20
CA HIS A 164 -22.44 -4.17 -12.26
C HIS A 164 -21.84 -3.85 -13.64
N HIS A 165 -21.01 -2.80 -13.75
CA HIS A 165 -20.37 -2.45 -15.02
C HIS A 165 -19.41 -3.53 -15.55
N MET A 166 -18.89 -4.38 -14.67
CA MET A 166 -18.05 -5.53 -15.02
C MET A 166 -18.86 -6.82 -15.25
N SER A 167 -20.20 -6.72 -15.32
CA SER A 167 -21.12 -7.85 -15.50
C SER A 167 -21.02 -8.92 -14.40
N LEU A 168 -20.58 -8.53 -13.19
CA LEU A 168 -20.55 -9.39 -12.01
C LEU A 168 -21.91 -9.41 -11.29
N LEU A 169 -22.74 -8.39 -11.51
CA LEU A 169 -24.11 -8.30 -11.02
C LEU A 169 -25.08 -8.24 -12.20
N SER A 170 -26.23 -8.91 -12.07
CA SER A 170 -27.32 -8.76 -13.04
C SER A 170 -27.93 -7.35 -12.97
N ASP A 171 -28.52 -6.90 -14.08
CA ASP A 171 -29.25 -5.62 -14.11
C ASP A 171 -30.38 -5.59 -13.07
N GLU A 172 -31.08 -6.71 -12.89
CA GLU A 172 -32.16 -6.85 -11.92
C GLU A 172 -31.67 -6.66 -10.48
N LEU A 173 -30.57 -7.35 -10.11
CA LEU A 173 -29.99 -7.22 -8.78
C LEU A 173 -29.46 -5.80 -8.56
N TYR A 174 -28.71 -5.25 -9.51
CA TYR A 174 -28.13 -3.90 -9.38
C TYR A 174 -29.21 -2.81 -9.22
N GLU A 175 -30.25 -2.80 -10.06
CA GLU A 175 -31.29 -1.78 -9.98
C GLU A 175 -32.14 -1.94 -8.71
N SER A 176 -32.41 -3.18 -8.27
CA SER A 176 -33.05 -3.44 -6.97
C SER A 176 -32.19 -2.89 -5.81
N THR A 177 -30.91 -3.27 -5.76
CA THR A 177 -29.99 -2.84 -4.69
C THR A 177 -29.87 -1.32 -4.66
N LYS A 178 -29.69 -0.69 -5.82
CA LYS A 178 -29.58 0.77 -5.94
C LYS A 178 -30.85 1.47 -5.47
N ALA A 179 -32.03 0.96 -5.83
CA ALA A 179 -33.31 1.54 -5.42
C ALA A 179 -33.53 1.39 -3.91
N ASN A 180 -33.34 0.18 -3.38
CA ASN A 180 -33.60 -0.16 -1.97
C ASN A 180 -32.58 0.46 -1.02
N CYS A 181 -31.32 0.58 -1.44
CA CYS A 181 -30.24 1.16 -0.64
C CYS A 181 -29.98 2.65 -0.92
N HIS A 182 -30.71 3.27 -1.86
CA HIS A 182 -30.57 4.69 -2.22
C HIS A 182 -29.16 5.10 -2.65
N GLY A 183 -28.38 4.18 -3.21
CA GLY A 183 -26.99 4.42 -3.62
C GLY A 183 -25.96 4.45 -2.48
N GLU A 184 -26.38 4.12 -1.26
CA GLU A 184 -25.52 3.94 -0.08
C GLU A 184 -25.43 2.46 0.26
N TYR A 185 -24.24 1.86 0.21
CA TYR A 185 -24.04 0.42 0.37
C TYR A 185 -23.15 0.06 1.56
N ILE A 186 -22.62 1.05 2.28
CA ILE A 186 -21.67 0.87 3.38
C ILE A 186 -22.32 1.23 4.71
N GLU A 187 -22.86 2.45 4.81
CA GLU A 187 -23.51 2.98 6.01
C GLU A 187 -25.04 2.92 5.87
N VAL A 188 -25.55 1.70 5.70
CA VAL A 188 -26.99 1.46 5.46
C VAL A 188 -27.81 1.50 6.75
N ASP A 189 -29.07 1.94 6.64
CA ASP A 189 -30.03 1.86 7.76
C ASP A 189 -30.24 0.37 8.13
N PRO A 190 -29.90 -0.06 9.36
CA PRO A 190 -30.06 -1.45 9.77
C PRO A 190 -31.51 -1.93 9.77
N ASN A 191 -32.49 -1.02 9.75
CA ASN A 191 -33.91 -1.36 9.68
C ASN A 191 -34.43 -1.52 8.24
N ASN A 192 -33.63 -1.16 7.24
CA ASN A 192 -33.99 -1.32 5.83
C ASN A 192 -33.75 -2.78 5.39
N GLY A 193 -34.74 -3.63 5.70
CA GLY A 193 -34.67 -5.06 5.41
C GLY A 193 -34.56 -5.38 3.92
N LEU A 194 -35.07 -4.52 3.04
CA LEU A 194 -34.93 -4.71 1.58
C LEU A 194 -33.49 -4.48 1.15
N CYS A 195 -32.87 -3.37 1.57
CA CYS A 195 -31.47 -3.10 1.28
C CYS A 195 -30.55 -4.19 1.85
N ALA A 196 -30.78 -4.61 3.10
CA ALA A 196 -29.99 -5.67 3.73
C ALA A 196 -30.09 -7.01 2.97
N SER A 197 -31.28 -7.36 2.46
CA SER A 197 -31.49 -8.58 1.67
C SER A 197 -30.75 -8.51 0.32
N ASP A 198 -30.79 -7.35 -0.34
CA ASP A 198 -30.11 -7.14 -1.61
C ASP A 198 -28.58 -7.16 -1.44
N LEU A 199 -28.04 -6.51 -0.40
CA LEU A 199 -26.60 -6.54 -0.11
C LEU A 199 -26.10 -7.96 0.19
N GLN A 200 -26.90 -8.78 0.88
CA GLN A 200 -26.56 -10.21 1.07
C GLN A 200 -26.47 -11.00 -0.23
N LEU A 201 -27.19 -10.58 -1.28
CA LEU A 201 -27.09 -11.20 -2.61
C LEU A 201 -25.89 -10.66 -3.39
N VAL A 202 -25.56 -9.38 -3.24
CA VAL A 202 -24.36 -8.76 -3.82
C VAL A 202 -23.06 -9.35 -3.26
N ASP A 203 -23.07 -9.73 -1.98
CA ASP A 203 -21.89 -10.29 -1.28
C ASP A 203 -21.66 -11.80 -1.54
N LYS A 204 -22.55 -12.48 -2.27
CA LYS A 204 -22.45 -13.91 -2.60
C LYS A 204 -21.66 -14.16 -3.88
#